data_AF-A0A970LHC2-F1
#
_entry.id   AF-A0A970LHC2-F1
#
_cell.length_a   1.000
_cell.length_b   1.000
_cell.length_c   1.000
_cell.angle_alpha   90.00
_cell.angle_beta   90.00
_cell.angle_gamma   90.00
#
_symmetry.space_group_name_H-M   'P 1'
#
loop_
_entity.id
_entity.type
_entity.pdbx_description
1 polymer ?
#
loop_
_entity_poly.entity_id
_entity_poly.type
_entity_poly.pdbx_seq_one_letter_code
_entity_poly.pdbx_strand_id
1 'polypeptide(L)'
;MDWFPFLLALGLTILVEGLLMLVLYRRLDFAYYTVLGNLLTNPALNVLVALGVYVAGPTAYGPVLGALELLAVLVEAYVLRMLCRWKTGHAVGISLLLNAASFGAGFLVFRLLS
;
A
#
# COMPACT_ATOMS: atom_id res chain seq x y z
N MET A 1 14.95 -15.17 -10.91
CA MET A 1 13.88 -14.52 -10.14
C MET A 1 13.77 -13.13 -10.69
N ASP A 2 12.71 -12.87 -11.44
CA ASP A 2 12.53 -11.58 -12.09
C ASP A 2 11.95 -10.62 -11.05
N TRP A 3 12.81 -9.78 -10.48
CA TRP A 3 12.43 -8.75 -9.49
C TRP A 3 11.64 -7.60 -10.11
N PHE A 4 11.61 -7.54 -11.44
CA PHE A 4 10.98 -6.47 -12.21
C PHE A 4 9.49 -6.23 -11.87
N PRO A 5 8.60 -7.24 -11.85
CA PRO A 5 7.20 -7.03 -11.45
C PRO A 5 7.04 -6.49 -10.03
N PHE A 6 7.89 -6.93 -9.10
CA PHE A 6 7.88 -6.46 -7.72
C PHE A 6 8.27 -4.97 -7.64
N LEU A 7 9.38 -4.59 -8.28
CA LEU A 7 9.85 -3.21 -8.30
C LEU A 7 8.87 -2.27 -9.03
N LEU A 8 8.23 -2.77 -10.08
CA LEU A 8 7.22 -2.04 -10.84
C LEU A 8 5.96 -1.80 -9.99
N ALA A 9 5.46 -2.82 -9.29
CA ALA A 9 4.32 -2.68 -8.38
C ALA A 9 4.63 -1.70 -7.24
N LEU A 10 5.79 -1.85 -6.58
CA LEU A 10 6.23 -0.94 -5.53
C LEU A 10 6.36 0.51 -6.03
N GLY A 11 7.00 0.70 -7.19
CA GLY A 11 7.17 2.01 -7.81
C GLY A 11 5.84 2.66 -8.17
N LEU A 12 4.89 1.88 -8.68
CA LEU A 12 3.54 2.36 -9.00
C LEU A 12 2.80 2.81 -7.74
N THR A 13 2.82 2.02 -6.66
CA THR A 13 2.18 2.38 -5.39
C THR A 13 2.77 3.65 -4.80
N ILE A 14 4.11 3.73 -4.69
CA ILE A 14 4.81 4.93 -4.18
C ILE A 14 4.44 6.17 -5.00
N LEU A 15 4.40 6.04 -6.32
CA LEU A 15 4.09 7.15 -7.21
C LEU A 15 2.64 7.60 -7.08
N VAL A 16 1.68 6.66 -7.12
CA VAL A 16 0.25 6.98 -7.03
C VAL A 16 -0.08 7.60 -5.68
N GLU A 17 0.36 6.98 -4.59
CA GLU A 17 0.03 7.46 -3.25
C GLU A 17 0.77 8.75 -2.88
N GLY A 18 2.05 8.86 -3.26
CA GLY A 18 2.83 10.07 -3.06
C GLY A 18 2.25 11.27 -3.82
N LEU A 19 1.86 11.07 -5.09
CA LEU A 19 1.21 12.12 -5.88
C LEU A 19 -0.17 12.47 -5.32
N LEU A 20 -0.95 11.47 -4.89
CA LEU A 20 -2.28 11.71 -4.33
C LEU A 20 -2.20 12.56 -3.06
N MET A 21 -1.25 12.26 -2.17
CA MET A 21 -1.00 13.06 -0.97
C MET A 21 -0.53 14.48 -1.30
N LEU A 22 0.31 14.62 -2.32
CA LEU A 22 0.78 15.93 -2.78
C LEU A 22 -0.37 16.75 -3.39
N VAL A 23 -1.27 16.14 -4.15
CA VAL A 23 -2.42 16.82 -4.75
C VAL A 23 -3.43 17.24 -3.69
N LEU A 24 -3.73 16.35 -2.73
CA LEU A 24 -4.73 16.59 -1.69
C LEU A 24 -4.30 17.66 -0.68
N TYR A 25 -3.06 17.61 -0.22
CA TYR A 25 -2.59 18.47 0.87
C TYR A 25 -1.58 19.52 0.44
N ARG A 26 -0.98 19.40 -0.75
CA ARG A 26 0.06 20.29 -1.27
C ARG A 26 1.25 20.44 -0.30
N ARG A 27 1.53 19.39 0.47
CA ARG A 27 2.63 19.33 1.44
C ARG A 27 3.56 18.16 1.14
N LEU A 28 4.83 18.49 0.90
CA LEU A 28 5.87 17.49 0.64
C LEU A 28 6.11 16.58 1.85
N ASP A 29 5.98 17.10 3.07
CA ASP A 29 6.15 16.29 4.30
C ASP A 29 5.19 15.10 4.33
N PHE A 30 3.94 15.30 3.92
CA PHE A 30 2.93 14.24 3.94
C PHE A 30 3.15 13.21 2.84
N ALA A 31 3.50 13.67 1.64
CA ALA A 31 3.92 12.77 0.56
C ALA A 31 5.15 11.96 0.98
N TYR A 32 6.14 12.59 1.63
CA TYR A 32 7.34 11.93 2.13
C TYR A 32 7.04 10.83 3.15
N TYR A 33 6.16 11.10 4.13
CA TYR A 33 5.73 10.09 5.10
C TYR A 33 5.05 8.90 4.43
N THR A 34 4.20 9.14 3.44
CA THR A 34 3.54 8.09 2.67
C THR A 34 4.52 7.27 1.84
N VAL A 35 5.52 7.90 1.20
CA VAL A 35 6.58 7.17 0.48
C VAL A 35 7.38 6.27 1.41
N LEU A 36 7.80 6.79 2.58
CA LEU A 36 8.52 5.98 3.57
C LEU A 36 7.67 4.83 4.12
N GLY A 37 6.39 5.09 4.38
CA GLY A 37 5.43 4.07 4.79
C GLY A 37 5.39 2.94 3.78
N ASN A 38 5.18 3.26 2.50
CA ASN A 38 5.10 2.30 1.41
C ASN A 38 6.40 1.50 1.19
N LEU A 39 7.56 2.12 1.37
CA LEU A 39 8.86 1.43 1.30
C LEU A 39 9.03 0.39 2.40
N LEU A 40 8.32 0.52 3.52
CA LEU A 40 8.34 -0.44 4.61
C LEU A 40 7.20 -1.47 4.48
N THR A 41 5.97 -1.00 4.24
CA THR A 41 4.75 -1.83 4.26
C THR A 41 4.70 -2.78 3.08
N ASN A 42 4.98 -2.33 1.85
CA ASN A 42 4.88 -3.18 0.66
C ASN A 42 5.88 -4.35 0.66
N PRO A 43 7.18 -4.17 0.99
CA PRO A 43 8.08 -5.31 1.10
C PRO A 43 7.69 -6.28 2.23
N ALA A 44 7.26 -5.74 3.38
CA ALA A 44 6.80 -6.57 4.50
C ALA A 44 5.55 -7.39 4.13
N LEU A 45 4.56 -6.77 3.48
CA LEU A 45 3.37 -7.43 2.97
C LEU A 45 3.72 -8.58 2.04
N ASN A 46 4.60 -8.35 1.06
CA ASN A 46 5.00 -9.39 0.12
C ASN A 46 5.67 -10.58 0.81
N VAL A 47 6.54 -10.32 1.80
CA VAL A 47 7.14 -11.39 2.61
C VAL A 47 6.08 -12.15 3.40
N LEU A 48 5.15 -11.45 4.03
CA LEU A 48 4.07 -12.07 4.83
C LEU A 48 3.11 -12.89 3.96
N VAL A 49 2.78 -12.42 2.75
CA VAL A 49 1.98 -13.18 1.78
C VAL A 49 2.72 -14.45 1.37
N ALA A 50 4.00 -14.34 1.02
CA ALA A 50 4.81 -15.51 0.66
C ALA A 50 4.86 -16.54 1.79
N LEU A 51 5.02 -16.07 3.04
CA LEU A 51 5.00 -16.92 4.24
C LEU A 51 3.64 -17.58 4.47
N GLY A 52 2.56 -16.81 4.33
CA GLY A 52 1.19 -17.32 4.49
C GLY A 52 0.84 -18.37 3.43
N VAL A 53 1.22 -18.15 2.18
CA VAL A 53 1.04 -19.12 1.09
C VAL A 53 1.92 -20.36 1.28
N TYR A 54 3.14 -20.18 1.78
CA TYR A 54 4.03 -21.30 2.08
C TYR A 54 3.44 -22.23 3.15
N VAL A 55 2.76 -21.67 4.17
CA VAL A 55 2.16 -22.45 5.26
C VAL A 55 0.77 -23.01 4.91
N ALA A 56 -0.09 -22.21 4.30
CA ALA A 56 -1.50 -22.54 4.07
C ALA A 56 -1.79 -23.05 2.64
N GLY A 57 -0.80 -23.03 1.76
CA GLY A 57 -0.90 -23.47 0.38
C GLY A 57 -1.37 -22.39 -0.61
N PRO A 58 -1.34 -22.69 -1.94
CA PRO A 58 -1.60 -21.71 -2.99
C PRO A 58 -3.00 -21.11 -2.98
N THR A 59 -4.01 -21.87 -2.54
CA THR A 59 -5.41 -21.42 -2.47
C THR A 59 -5.63 -20.35 -1.40
N ALA A 60 -4.71 -20.22 -0.44
CA ALA A 60 -4.77 -19.22 0.62
C ALA A 60 -4.29 -17.83 0.15
N TYR A 61 -3.75 -17.68 -1.05
CA TYR A 61 -3.21 -16.40 -1.55
C TYR A 61 -4.21 -15.25 -1.43
N GLY A 62 -5.43 -15.42 -1.95
CA GLY A 62 -6.46 -14.38 -1.92
C GLY A 62 -6.85 -13.97 -0.48
N PRO A 63 -7.25 -14.92 0.39
CA PRO A 63 -7.57 -14.62 1.79
C PRO A 63 -6.42 -13.98 2.58
N VAL A 64 -5.19 -14.49 2.42
CA VAL A 64 -4.01 -13.97 3.12
C VAL A 64 -3.70 -12.54 2.66
N LEU A 65 -3.71 -12.30 1.35
CA LEU A 65 -3.50 -10.98 0.78
C LEU A 65 -4.56 -9.99 1.31
N GLY A 66 -5.84 -10.34 1.22
CA GLY A 66 -6.92 -9.45 1.69
C GLY A 66 -6.83 -9.10 3.18
N ALA A 67 -6.47 -10.06 4.03
CA ALA A 67 -6.28 -9.81 5.46
C ALA A 67 -5.07 -8.90 5.74
N LEU A 68 -3.98 -9.10 5.00
CA LEU A 68 -2.76 -8.32 5.14
C LEU A 68 -2.91 -6.88 4.61
N GLU A 69 -3.61 -6.68 3.49
CA GLU A 69 -3.96 -5.35 2.97
C GLU A 69 -4.80 -4.55 3.97
N LEU A 70 -5.81 -5.18 4.60
CA LEU A 70 -6.59 -4.53 5.66
C LEU A 70 -5.71 -4.15 6.86
N LEU A 71 -4.76 -5.01 7.22
CA LEU A 71 -3.82 -4.73 8.30
C LEU A 71 -2.88 -3.58 7.94
N ALA A 72 -2.40 -3.53 6.69
CA ALA A 72 -1.58 -2.42 6.18
C ALA A 72 -2.33 -1.09 6.24
N VAL A 73 -3.57 -1.03 5.79
CA VAL A 73 -4.42 0.18 5.89
C VAL A 73 -4.48 0.69 7.34
N LEU A 74 -4.66 -0.20 8.32
CA LEU A 74 -4.73 0.17 9.73
C LEU A 74 -3.38 0.67 10.27
N VAL A 75 -2.29 0.00 9.90
CA VAL A 75 -0.92 0.39 10.28
C VAL A 75 -0.55 1.75 9.68
N GLU A 76 -0.81 1.94 8.39
CA GLU A 76 -0.55 3.20 7.69
C GLU A 76 -1.41 4.33 8.24
N ALA A 77 -2.69 4.08 8.53
CA ALA A 77 -3.55 5.04 9.20
C ALA A 77 -3.02 5.44 10.58
N TYR A 78 -2.49 4.48 11.34
CA TYR A 78 -1.88 4.75 12.65
C TYR A 78 -0.61 5.61 12.52
N VAL A 79 0.28 5.26 11.58
CA VAL A 79 1.52 6.01 11.32
C VAL A 79 1.21 7.43 10.85
N LEU A 80 0.33 7.59 9.86
CA LEU A 80 -0.10 8.90 9.35
C LEU A 80 -0.78 9.74 10.44
N ARG A 81 -1.60 9.11 11.29
CA ARG A 81 -2.20 9.80 12.45
C ARG A 81 -1.11 10.36 13.38
N MET A 82 -0.09 9.57 13.67
CA MET A 82 1.00 9.96 14.58
C MET A 82 1.85 11.08 13.98
N LEU A 83 2.23 10.96 12.71
CA LEU A 83 3.12 11.91 12.03
C LEU A 83 2.42 13.21 11.63
N CYS A 84 1.19 13.12 11.12
CA CYS A 84 0.42 14.28 10.66
C CYS A 84 -0.47 14.89 11.75
N ARG A 85 -0.52 14.29 12.94
CA ARG A 85 -1.38 14.69 14.09
C ARG A 85 -2.86 14.79 13.73
N TRP A 86 -3.32 13.92 12.85
CA TRP A 86 -4.70 13.89 12.37
C TRP A 86 -5.66 13.23 13.36
N LYS A 87 -6.97 13.48 13.19
CA LYS A 87 -8.01 12.70 13.86
C LYS A 87 -8.05 11.30 13.27
N THR A 88 -8.37 10.29 14.09
CA THR A 88 -8.39 8.88 13.68
C THR A 88 -9.23 8.65 12.41
N GLY A 89 -10.45 9.17 12.36
CA GLY A 89 -11.32 8.98 11.19
C GLY A 89 -10.75 9.58 9.91
N HIS A 90 -10.03 10.70 10.01
CA HIS A 90 -9.38 11.31 8.86
C HIS A 90 -8.19 10.47 8.37
N ALA A 91 -7.34 10.00 9.29
CA ALA A 91 -6.19 9.16 8.94
C ALA A 91 -6.62 7.82 8.33
N VAL A 92 -7.66 7.18 8.86
CA VAL A 92 -8.23 5.94 8.30
C VAL A 92 -8.83 6.20 6.91
N GLY A 93 -9.59 7.29 6.75
CA GLY A 93 -10.17 7.64 5.46
C GLY A 93 -9.12 7.89 4.38
N ILE A 94 -8.01 8.56 4.73
CA ILE A 94 -6.91 8.80 3.80
C ILE A 94 -6.14 7.51 3.50
N SER A 95 -5.83 6.70 4.50
CA SER A 95 -5.16 5.41 4.30
C SER A 95 -5.96 4.50 3.36
N LEU A 96 -7.28 4.41 3.57
CA LEU A 96 -8.18 3.67 2.68
C LEU A 96 -8.19 4.23 1.26
N LEU A 97 -8.22 5.56 1.11
CA LEU A 97 -8.21 6.21 -0.20
C LEU A 97 -6.91 5.95 -0.95
N LEU A 98 -5.76 6.01 -0.26
CA LEU A 98 -4.45 5.73 -0.84
C LEU A 98 -4.37 4.27 -1.32
N ASN A 99 -4.67 3.32 -0.43
CA ASN A 99 -4.65 1.89 -0.76
C ASN A 99 -5.65 1.54 -1.87
N ALA A 100 -6.84 2.13 -1.87
CA ALA A 100 -7.81 1.90 -2.95
C ALA A 100 -7.33 2.46 -4.29
N ALA A 101 -6.66 3.63 -4.28
CA ALA A 101 -6.13 4.24 -5.49
C ALA A 101 -4.94 3.44 -6.06
N SER A 102 -4.02 2.98 -5.21
CA SER A 102 -2.88 2.15 -5.62
C SER A 102 -3.32 0.76 -6.08
N PHE A 103 -4.25 0.12 -5.38
CA PHE A 103 -4.87 -1.14 -5.83
C PHE A 103 -5.57 -0.99 -7.19
N GLY A 104 -6.36 0.07 -7.35
CA GLY A 104 -7.04 0.38 -8.61
C GLY A 104 -6.07 0.62 -9.77
N ALA A 105 -4.98 1.35 -9.52
CA ALA A 105 -3.92 1.56 -10.50
C ALA A 105 -3.23 0.26 -10.88
N GLY A 106 -2.90 -0.60 -9.90
CA GLY A 106 -2.31 -1.92 -10.14
C GLY A 106 -3.22 -2.82 -10.97
N PHE A 107 -4.52 -2.86 -10.66
CA PHE A 107 -5.51 -3.61 -11.44
C PHE A 107 -5.63 -3.12 -12.88
N LEU A 108 -5.61 -1.80 -13.09
CA LEU A 108 -5.69 -1.20 -14.41
C LEU A 108 -4.45 -1.51 -15.25
N VAL A 109 -3.26 -1.41 -14.66
CA VAL A 109 -2.00 -1.81 -15.32
C VAL A 109 -1.99 -3.30 -15.65
N PHE A 110 -2.41 -4.16 -14.71
CA PHE A 110 -2.53 -5.59 -14.94
C PHE A 110 -3.42 -5.89 -16.15
N ARG A 111 -4.61 -5.27 -16.21
CA ARG A 111 -5.56 -5.46 -17.30
C ARG A 111 -5.08 -4.92 -18.65
N LEU A 112 -4.23 -3.90 -18.67
CA LEU A 112 -3.67 -3.34 -19.91
C LEU A 112 -2.50 -4.18 -20.46
N LEU A 113 -1.81 -4.93 -19.59
CA LEU A 113 -0.63 -5.73 -19.95
C LEU A 113 -0.94 -7.23 -20.13
N SER A 114 -2.17 -7.66 -19.84
CA SER A 114 -2.69 -9.03 -20.02
C SER A 114 -3.57 -9.14 -21.26
#